data_AF-A0A9D6W5L6-F1
#
_entry.id   AF-A0A9D6W5L6-F1
#
_cell.length_a   1.000
_cell.length_b   1.000
_cell.length_c   1.000
_cell.angle_alpha   90.00
_cell.angle_beta   90.00
_cell.angle_gamma   90.00
#
_symmetry.space_group_name_H-M   'P 1'
#
loop_
_entity.id
_entity.type
_entity.pdbx_description
1 polymer ?
#
loop_
_entity_poly.entity_id
_entity_poly.type
_entity_poly.pdbx_seq_one_letter_code
_entity_poly.pdbx_strand_id
1 'polypeptide(L)'
;MRRLWLTMQVVLAGCVLLGCAGRTPWPVYQMQWLTTAEPEAAFEAVLSYLRVSGYEVVEFDDQRLFIRIRARVDQDVVLREALGQPQRSAVRRESYFNIQLHPDGRLQIGASGYHLRGGTIDPRLDAELRRLVADVYGCLPDATGADGGT
;
A
#
# COMPACT_ATOMS: atom_id res chain seq x y z
N MET A 1 -7.32 -55.99 -41.70
CA MET A 1 -5.93 -56.30 -41.23
C MET A 1 -5.14 -54.99 -41.29
N ARG A 2 -4.17 -54.67 -40.43
CA ARG A 2 -3.59 -55.37 -39.26
C ARG A 2 -3.86 -54.57 -37.96
N ARG A 3 -3.66 -55.20 -36.79
CA ARG A 3 -3.48 -54.49 -35.52
C ARG A 3 -2.00 -54.18 -35.31
N LEU A 4 -1.68 -53.06 -34.67
CA LEU A 4 -0.44 -52.86 -33.93
C LEU A 4 -0.78 -52.11 -32.64
N TRP A 5 -0.38 -52.67 -31.51
CA TRP A 5 -0.48 -52.01 -30.19
C TRP A 5 0.87 -51.38 -29.89
N LEU A 6 0.86 -50.19 -29.26
CA LEU A 6 1.98 -49.79 -28.41
C LEU A 6 1.44 -49.09 -27.15
N THR A 7 1.49 -49.81 -26.04
CA THR A 7 1.36 -49.25 -24.69
C THR A 7 2.70 -48.67 -24.26
N MET A 8 2.72 -47.49 -23.62
CA MET A 8 3.41 -47.35 -22.31
C MET A 8 3.23 -45.98 -21.65
N GLN A 9 3.16 -46.05 -20.31
CA GLN A 9 3.63 -45.08 -19.32
C GLN A 9 3.06 -43.65 -19.31
N VAL A 10 2.05 -43.53 -18.44
CA VAL A 10 1.84 -42.39 -17.54
C VAL A 10 3.16 -41.85 -16.98
N VAL A 11 3.33 -40.53 -16.99
CA VAL A 11 4.16 -39.81 -16.01
C VAL A 11 3.27 -38.79 -15.31
N LEU A 12 3.02 -39.01 -14.01
CA LEU A 12 2.34 -38.05 -13.15
C LEU A 12 3.36 -37.01 -12.67
N ALA A 13 3.42 -35.88 -13.39
CA ALA A 13 4.02 -34.64 -12.90
C ALA A 13 3.03 -33.49 -13.21
N GLY A 14 2.48 -32.77 -12.25
CA GLY A 14 2.82 -32.68 -10.82
C GLY A 14 3.18 -31.26 -10.40
N CYS A 15 3.24 -30.32 -11.34
CA CYS A 15 3.33 -28.88 -11.05
C CYS A 15 1.92 -28.28 -11.04
N VAL A 16 1.31 -28.23 -9.85
CA VAL A 16 0.13 -27.40 -9.60
C VAL A 16 0.53 -25.94 -9.85
N LEU A 17 0.07 -25.35 -10.96
CA LEU A 17 0.18 -23.91 -11.20
C LEU A 17 -0.84 -23.15 -10.34
N LEU A 18 -0.68 -23.28 -9.02
CA LEU A 18 -1.03 -22.25 -8.06
C LEU A 18 -0.14 -21.04 -8.40
N GLY A 19 -0.64 -20.19 -9.28
CA GLY A 19 -0.06 -18.89 -9.59
C GLY A 19 -0.16 -17.97 -8.37
N CYS A 20 0.70 -18.19 -7.38
CA CYS A 20 0.91 -17.32 -6.23
C CYS A 20 1.65 -16.04 -6.67
N ALA A 21 1.09 -15.34 -7.65
CA ALA A 21 1.62 -14.14 -8.27
C ALA A 21 0.69 -12.95 -7.93
N GLY A 22 1.22 -11.98 -7.18
CA GLY A 22 0.54 -10.70 -6.96
C GLY A 22 -0.66 -10.72 -6.01
N ARG A 23 -0.40 -10.81 -4.70
CA ARG A 23 -1.38 -10.39 -3.66
C ARG A 23 -1.47 -8.85 -3.58
N THR A 24 -1.87 -8.20 -4.68
CA THR A 24 -2.12 -6.76 -4.74
C THR A 24 -3.31 -6.46 -5.63
N PRO A 25 -4.49 -6.40 -5.02
CA PRO A 25 -5.27 -5.17 -5.11
C PRO A 25 -5.36 -4.53 -3.72
N TRP A 26 -4.41 -3.64 -3.41
CA TRP A 26 -4.74 -2.52 -2.54
C TRP A 26 -5.92 -1.78 -3.19
N PRO A 27 -7.01 -1.44 -2.47
CA PRO A 27 -8.07 -0.64 -3.07
C PRO A 27 -7.49 0.72 -3.45
N VAL A 28 -7.40 0.97 -4.76
CA VAL A 28 -6.65 2.09 -5.35
C VAL A 28 -7.40 3.39 -5.13
N TYR A 29 -7.21 3.99 -3.94
CA TYR A 29 -7.80 5.26 -3.59
C TYR A 29 -6.77 6.40 -3.72
N GLN A 30 -6.98 7.26 -4.71
CA GLN A 30 -6.15 8.43 -5.05
C GLN A 30 -4.64 8.15 -5.14
N MET A 31 -4.22 7.34 -6.14
CA MET A 31 -2.84 7.44 -6.64
C MET A 31 -2.66 8.80 -7.31
N GLN A 32 -1.91 9.70 -6.68
CA GLN A 32 -1.21 10.75 -7.42
C GLN A 32 0.14 10.18 -7.86
N TRP A 33 0.45 10.34 -9.15
CA TRP A 33 1.71 9.92 -9.74
C TRP A 33 2.62 11.14 -9.85
N LEU A 34 3.79 11.09 -9.22
CA LEU A 34 4.89 12.00 -9.55
C LEU A 34 5.80 11.39 -10.62
N THR A 35 6.76 12.16 -11.09
CA THR A 35 8.01 11.64 -11.66
C THR A 35 9.17 12.42 -11.05
N THR A 36 10.25 11.72 -10.67
CA THR A 36 11.53 12.31 -10.26
C THR A 36 12.66 11.68 -11.07
N ALA A 37 13.75 12.42 -11.28
CA ALA A 37 14.93 11.94 -11.99
C ALA A 37 15.84 11.04 -11.13
N GLU A 38 15.76 11.15 -9.79
CA GLU A 38 16.65 10.45 -8.85
C GLU A 38 15.83 9.74 -7.76
N PRO A 39 15.34 8.51 -8.01
CA PRO A 39 14.41 7.85 -7.10
C PRO A 39 15.03 7.54 -5.73
N GLU A 40 16.30 7.15 -5.63
CA GLU A 40 16.95 6.85 -4.36
C GLU A 40 17.08 8.12 -3.48
N ALA A 41 17.43 9.26 -4.08
CA ALA A 41 17.51 10.55 -3.37
C ALA A 41 16.13 11.03 -2.91
N ALA A 42 15.11 10.89 -3.77
CA ALA A 42 13.72 11.18 -3.42
C ALA A 42 13.19 10.28 -2.28
N PHE A 43 13.57 9.00 -2.26
CA PHE A 43 13.16 8.07 -1.21
C PHE A 43 13.71 8.47 0.16
N GLU A 44 15.00 8.80 0.26
CA GLU A 44 15.61 9.27 1.51
C GLU A 44 15.10 10.65 1.95
N ALA A 45 14.79 11.54 1.01
CA ALA A 45 14.14 12.82 1.31
C ALA A 45 12.75 12.62 1.95
N VAL A 46 11.92 11.73 1.38
CA VAL A 46 10.60 11.37 1.92
C VAL A 46 10.73 10.69 3.28
N LEU A 47 11.63 9.71 3.43
CA LEU A 47 11.88 9.02 4.70
C LEU A 47 12.30 10.01 5.80
N SER A 48 13.14 10.99 5.45
CA SER A 48 13.59 12.05 6.36
C SER A 48 12.45 12.99 6.75
N TYR A 49 11.64 13.45 5.78
CA TYR A 49 10.44 14.25 6.04
C TYR A 49 9.46 13.52 6.98
N LEU A 50 9.21 12.22 6.76
CA LEU A 50 8.27 11.44 7.57
C LEU A 50 8.72 11.32 9.02
N ARG A 51 10.02 11.06 9.24
CA ARG A 51 10.64 11.00 10.57
C ARG A 51 10.55 12.35 11.29
N VAL A 52 10.92 13.45 10.63
CA VAL A 52 10.88 14.81 11.21
C VAL A 52 9.44 15.25 11.51
N SER A 53 8.48 14.88 10.66
CA SER A 53 7.07 15.22 10.83
C SER A 53 6.36 14.40 11.93
N GLY A 54 7.01 13.39 12.50
CA GLY A 54 6.43 12.51 13.52
C GLY A 54 5.39 11.52 12.98
N TYR A 55 5.56 11.02 11.75
CA TYR A 55 4.82 9.83 11.30
C TYR A 55 5.49 8.56 11.84
N GLU A 56 4.67 7.61 12.31
CA GLU A 56 5.15 6.31 12.75
C GLU A 56 5.32 5.39 11.54
N VAL A 57 6.58 5.15 11.13
CA VAL A 57 6.93 4.16 10.10
C VAL A 57 6.78 2.75 10.69
N VAL A 58 5.92 1.94 10.07
CA VAL A 58 5.60 0.56 10.51
C VAL A 58 6.14 -0.51 9.57
N GLU A 59 6.51 -0.14 8.33
CA GLU A 59 7.13 -1.01 7.33
C GLU A 59 8.11 -0.18 6.50
N PHE A 60 9.28 -0.74 6.20
CA PHE A 60 10.34 -0.10 5.42
C PHE A 60 11.08 -1.18 4.63
N ASP A 61 11.25 -0.96 3.33
CA ASP A 61 11.89 -1.88 2.39
C ASP A 61 12.64 -1.02 1.35
N ASP A 62 13.96 -0.95 1.49
CA ASP A 62 14.86 -0.15 0.65
C ASP A 62 15.00 -0.76 -0.76
N GLN A 63 15.14 -2.08 -0.85
CA GLN A 63 15.23 -2.81 -2.12
C GLN A 63 13.99 -2.63 -3.00
N ARG A 64 12.82 -2.42 -2.40
CA ARG A 64 11.56 -2.13 -3.10
C ARG A 64 11.16 -0.66 -3.06
N LEU A 65 11.99 0.25 -2.51
CA LEU A 65 11.70 1.67 -2.32
C LEU A 65 10.28 1.90 -1.76
N PHE A 66 9.94 1.19 -0.68
CA PHE A 66 8.62 1.17 -0.07
C PHE A 66 8.66 1.58 1.41
N ILE A 67 7.76 2.48 1.79
CA ILE A 67 7.52 2.94 3.16
C ILE A 67 6.03 2.77 3.49
N ARG A 68 5.72 2.30 4.69
CA ARG A 68 4.36 2.33 5.24
C ARG A 68 4.36 3.04 6.57
N ILE A 69 3.41 3.96 6.73
CA ILE A 69 3.22 4.75 7.95
C ILE A 69 1.81 4.53 8.51
N ARG A 70 1.64 4.60 9.83
CA ARG A 70 0.32 4.65 10.47
C ARG A 70 -0.30 6.04 10.30
N ALA A 71 -1.61 6.09 10.03
CA ALA A 71 -2.37 7.33 9.94
C ALA A 71 -2.64 7.92 11.34
N ARG A 72 -2.69 9.25 11.45
CA ARG A 72 -2.92 9.96 12.73
C ARG A 72 -4.40 10.12 13.06
N VAL A 73 -5.29 9.93 12.09
CA VAL A 73 -6.76 10.00 12.30
C VAL A 73 -7.34 8.80 13.03
N ASP A 74 -6.58 7.72 13.21
CA ASP A 74 -7.05 6.53 13.93
C ASP A 74 -7.20 6.82 15.43
N GLN A 75 -8.32 6.38 16.00
CA GLN A 75 -8.66 6.53 17.41
C GLN A 75 -8.96 5.16 18.02
N ASP A 76 -8.72 5.01 19.33
CA ASP A 76 -9.05 3.78 20.05
C ASP A 76 -10.58 3.60 20.16
N VAL A 77 -11.15 2.83 19.23
CA VAL A 77 -12.59 2.55 19.24
C VAL A 77 -12.89 1.43 20.21
N VAL A 78 -13.41 1.79 21.38
CA VAL A 78 -14.09 0.86 22.28
C VAL A 78 -15.24 0.21 21.51
N LEU A 79 -15.12 -1.10 21.25
CA LEU A 79 -16.21 -1.88 20.65
C LEU A 79 -17.40 -1.86 21.61
N ARG A 80 -18.54 -1.32 21.16
CA ARG A 80 -19.75 -1.30 21.97
C ARG A 80 -20.26 -2.72 22.17
N GLU A 81 -20.67 -3.01 23.40
CA GLU A 81 -20.97 -4.35 23.90
C GLU A 81 -22.04 -5.04 23.04
N ALA A 82 -21.66 -6.15 22.37
CA ALA A 82 -22.62 -7.14 21.93
C ALA A 82 -23.13 -7.90 23.18
N LEU A 83 -24.44 -8.09 23.28
CA LEU A 83 -25.14 -8.53 24.49
C LEU A 83 -24.48 -9.73 25.18
N GLY A 84 -23.89 -9.50 26.37
CA GLY A 84 -23.72 -10.54 27.39
C GLY A 84 -22.31 -11.00 27.79
N GLN A 85 -21.20 -10.42 27.30
CA GLN A 85 -19.85 -10.82 27.74
C GLN A 85 -18.96 -9.66 28.24
N PRO A 86 -18.35 -9.76 29.44
CA PRO A 86 -17.52 -8.72 30.03
C PRO A 86 -16.04 -8.82 29.61
N GLN A 87 -15.74 -8.59 28.32
CA GLN A 87 -14.35 -8.34 27.87
C GLN A 87 -14.25 -7.05 27.06
N ARG A 88 -13.72 -6.00 27.71
CA ARG A 88 -13.46 -4.68 27.09
C ARG A 88 -12.12 -4.65 26.37
N SER A 89 -11.96 -5.51 25.37
CA SER A 89 -10.80 -5.49 24.48
C SER A 89 -10.92 -4.32 23.50
N ALA A 90 -10.15 -3.25 23.74
CA ALA A 90 -10.02 -2.15 22.80
C ALA A 90 -9.28 -2.65 21.54
N VAL A 91 -10.02 -2.85 20.45
CA VAL A 91 -9.43 -3.24 19.16
C VAL A 91 -8.99 -1.97 18.45
N ARG A 92 -7.68 -1.68 18.51
CA ARG A 92 -7.07 -0.54 17.82
C ARG A 92 -7.31 -0.65 16.32
N ARG A 93 -7.97 0.36 15.75
CA ARG A 93 -8.54 0.31 14.40
C ARG A 93 -7.67 1.03 13.39
N GLU A 94 -6.56 0.40 13.02
CA GLU A 94 -5.48 1.07 12.30
C GLU A 94 -5.71 1.19 10.78
N SER A 95 -5.24 2.31 10.25
CA SER A 95 -5.18 2.72 8.86
C SER A 95 -3.75 3.15 8.55
N TYR A 96 -3.34 3.01 7.30
CA TYR A 96 -1.94 3.22 6.90
C TYR A 96 -1.88 3.96 5.58
N PHE A 97 -0.86 4.80 5.41
CA PHE A 97 -0.47 5.28 4.10
C PHE A 97 0.70 4.42 3.61
N ASN A 98 0.53 3.89 2.40
CA ASN A 98 1.53 3.18 1.64
C ASN A 98 2.18 4.19 0.70
N ILE A 99 3.52 4.26 0.72
CA ILE A 99 4.33 5.13 -0.12
C ILE A 99 5.28 4.22 -0.89
N GLN A 100 5.14 4.19 -2.21
CA GLN A 100 5.88 3.33 -3.12
C GLN A 100 6.54 4.22 -4.17
N LEU A 101 7.86 4.19 -4.26
CA LEU A 101 8.59 4.81 -5.36
C LEU A 101 8.99 3.72 -6.35
N HIS A 102 8.79 3.96 -7.64
CA HIS A 102 9.12 3.02 -8.70
C HIS A 102 10.49 3.34 -9.32
N PRO A 103 11.24 2.35 -9.85
CA PRO A 103 12.54 2.58 -10.51
C PRO A 103 12.48 3.44 -11.78
N ASP A 104 11.27 3.74 -12.29
CA ASP A 104 11.03 4.70 -13.38
C ASP A 104 10.74 6.12 -12.86
N GLY A 105 11.11 6.41 -11.60
CA GLY A 105 10.96 7.71 -10.96
C GLY A 105 9.55 8.00 -10.44
N ARG A 106 8.58 7.09 -10.60
CA ARG A 106 7.19 7.39 -10.21
C ARG A 106 6.91 7.16 -8.74
N LEU A 107 6.63 8.22 -7.99
CA LEU A 107 6.07 8.10 -6.63
C LEU A 107 4.58 7.80 -6.71
N GLN A 108 4.14 6.91 -5.83
CA GLN A 108 2.76 6.51 -5.61
C GLN A 108 2.47 6.56 -4.12
N ILE A 109 1.42 7.27 -3.72
CA ILE A 109 0.93 7.35 -2.34
C ILE A 109 -0.52 6.87 -2.33
N GLY A 110 -0.92 6.07 -1.34
CA GLY A 110 -2.30 5.58 -1.22
C GLY A 110 -2.65 5.08 0.19
N ALA A 111 -3.91 5.18 0.56
CA ALA A 111 -4.41 4.73 1.87
C ALA A 111 -4.72 3.23 1.92
N SER A 112 -4.76 2.65 3.12
CA SER A 112 -5.21 1.30 3.42
C SER A 112 -5.70 1.16 4.87
N GLY A 113 -6.34 0.03 5.21
CA GLY A 113 -6.76 -0.28 6.58
C GLY A 113 -8.19 0.17 6.93
N TYR A 114 -8.48 0.39 8.22
CA TYR A 114 -9.85 0.43 8.75
C TYR A 114 -10.72 1.58 8.21
N HIS A 115 -10.15 2.76 7.97
CA HIS A 115 -10.89 3.91 7.45
C HIS A 115 -11.17 3.85 5.94
N LEU A 116 -10.97 2.70 5.28
CA LEU A 116 -11.49 2.38 3.95
C LEU A 116 -12.66 1.38 4.04
N ARG A 117 -13.78 1.70 3.39
CA ARG A 117 -14.98 0.83 3.34
C ARG A 117 -15.60 0.81 1.95
N GLY A 118 -15.57 -0.35 1.29
CA GLY A 118 -16.24 -0.55 -0.01
C GLY A 118 -15.71 0.31 -1.15
N GLY A 119 -14.48 0.82 -1.05
CA GLY A 119 -13.89 1.79 -1.99
C GLY A 119 -13.98 3.25 -1.54
N THR A 120 -14.82 3.56 -0.54
CA THR A 120 -14.93 4.90 0.04
C THR A 120 -13.95 5.09 1.19
N ILE A 121 -13.28 6.24 1.24
CA ILE A 121 -12.40 6.68 2.32
C ILE A 121 -13.20 7.46 3.39
N ASP A 122 -12.75 7.45 4.65
CA ASP A 122 -13.23 8.42 5.64
C ASP A 122 -12.73 9.85 5.30
N PRO A 123 -13.58 10.89 5.35
CA PRO A 123 -13.17 12.26 5.03
C PRO A 123 -11.97 12.79 5.85
N ARG A 124 -11.73 12.27 7.05
CA ARG A 124 -10.55 12.60 7.86
C ARG A 124 -9.28 11.99 7.26
N LEU A 125 -9.34 10.72 6.85
CA LEU A 125 -8.24 10.01 6.20
C LEU A 125 -7.93 10.62 4.81
N ASP A 126 -8.95 11.08 4.08
CA ASP A 126 -8.80 11.82 2.82
C ASP A 126 -8.08 13.16 3.04
N ALA A 127 -8.46 13.92 4.07
CA ALA A 127 -7.80 15.18 4.42
C ALA A 127 -6.35 14.99 4.89
N GLU A 128 -6.07 13.95 5.68
CA GLU A 128 -4.70 13.60 6.06
C GLU A 128 -3.86 13.15 4.85
N LEU A 129 -4.43 12.30 3.97
CA LEU A 129 -3.78 11.85 2.73
C LEU A 129 -3.42 13.03 1.82
N ARG A 130 -4.36 13.96 1.55
CA ARG A 130 -4.09 15.15 0.73
C ARG A 130 -2.98 16.02 1.32
N ARG A 131 -2.94 16.16 2.64
CA ARG A 131 -1.87 16.91 3.31
C ARG A 131 -0.53 16.19 3.22
N LEU A 132 -0.48 14.89 3.51
CA LEU A 132 0.72 14.08 3.35
C LEU A 132 1.29 14.19 1.93
N VAL A 133 0.43 14.10 0.91
CA VAL A 133 0.81 14.27 -0.49
C VAL A 133 1.40 15.67 -0.73
N ALA A 134 0.72 16.75 -0.32
CA ALA A 134 1.21 18.11 -0.52
C ALA A 134 2.54 18.40 0.22
N ASP A 135 2.66 17.95 1.46
CA ASP A 135 3.88 18.10 2.27
C ASP A 135 5.05 17.27 1.67
N VAL A 136 4.78 16.09 1.12
CA VAL A 136 5.77 15.25 0.41
C VAL A 136 6.20 15.86 -0.92
N TYR A 137 5.28 16.41 -1.71
CA TYR A 137 5.63 17.19 -2.91
C TYR A 137 6.56 18.35 -2.55
N GLY A 138 6.32 19.02 -1.41
CA GLY A 138 7.13 20.13 -0.93
C GLY A 138 8.51 19.77 -0.36
N CYS A 139 8.83 18.48 -0.15
CA CYS A 139 10.14 18.03 0.35
C CYS A 139 11.03 17.34 -0.69
N LEU A 140 10.50 17.12 -1.91
CA LEU A 140 11.23 16.47 -2.99
C LEU A 140 12.02 17.48 -3.84
N PRO A 141 13.29 17.20 -4.16
CA PRO A 141 14.03 17.98 -5.16
C PRO A 141 13.39 17.78 -6.55
N ASP A 142 13.21 18.89 -7.27
CA ASP A 142 12.78 18.97 -8.68
C ASP A 142 11.53 18.16 -9.06
N ALA A 143 10.63 17.89 -8.09
CA ALA A 143 9.37 17.22 -8.32
C ALA A 143 8.44 18.07 -9.20
N THR A 144 8.52 17.86 -10.52
CA THR A 144 7.55 18.41 -11.46
C THR A 144 6.23 17.70 -11.23
N GLY A 145 5.24 18.42 -10.70
CA GLY A 145 3.89 17.89 -10.55
C GLY A 145 3.39 17.43 -11.92
N ALA A 146 3.11 16.15 -12.07
CA ALA A 146 2.55 15.62 -13.31
C ALA A 146 1.11 16.13 -13.44
N ASP A 147 0.93 17.21 -14.22
CA ASP A 147 -0.38 17.76 -14.51
C ASP A 147 -1.31 16.67 -15.05
N GLY A 148 -2.44 16.46 -14.37
CA GLY A 148 -3.47 15.51 -14.73
C GLY A 148 -4.27 15.94 -15.97
N GLY A 149 -3.58 16.13 -17.09
CA GLY A 149 -4.12 16.60 -18.36
C GLY A 149 -4.92 15.53 -19.10
N THR A 150 -6.19 15.39 -18.71
CA THR A 150 -7.37 14.95 -19.50
C THR A 150 -7.15 13.93 -20.62
#